data_AF-A0A966FP45-F1
#
_entry.id   AF-A0A966FP45-F1
#
_cell.length_a   1.000
_cell.length_b   1.000
_cell.length_c   1.000
_cell.angle_alpha   90.00
_cell.angle_beta   90.00
_cell.angle_gamma   90.00
#
_symmetry.space_group_name_H-M   'P 1'
#
loop_
_entity.id
_entity.type
_entity.pdbx_description
1 polymer ?
#
loop_
_entity_poly.entity_id
_entity_poly.type
_entity_poly.pdbx_seq_one_letter_code
_entity_poly.pdbx_strand_id
1 'polypeptide(L)'
;MRKVSREEILTGNPVKVMFILGLPIMLAQFLFTLYNLTDTFWLGHLPLSESATAVAGMQVAWPIIWFLMAFSFGFGIAGVALISQYTGAGNHEKAEFSASQVMSISLLFGLFIGV
;
A
#
# COMPACT_ATOMS: atom_id res chain seq x y z
N MET A 1 3.42 20.49 -2.77
CA MET A 1 2.71 19.88 -3.92
C MET A 1 1.44 20.66 -4.19
N ARG A 2 1.14 20.99 -5.45
CA ARG A 2 -0.08 21.73 -5.82
C ARG A 2 -1.32 20.88 -5.50
N LYS A 3 -2.29 21.43 -4.77
CA LYS A 3 -3.58 20.75 -4.54
C LYS A 3 -4.37 20.77 -5.84
N VAL A 4 -4.70 19.60 -6.38
CA VAL A 4 -5.57 19.45 -7.55
C VAL A 4 -7.02 19.66 -7.09
N SER A 5 -7.76 20.55 -7.75
CA SER A 5 -9.16 20.83 -7.39
C SER A 5 -10.10 19.74 -7.91
N ARG A 6 -11.29 19.61 -7.30
CA ARG A 6 -12.34 18.69 -7.78
C ARG A 6 -12.70 18.95 -9.23
N GLU A 7 -12.80 20.21 -9.61
CA GLU A 7 -13.12 20.62 -10.98
C GLU A 7 -12.04 20.15 -11.96
N GLU A 8 -10.76 20.30 -11.61
CA GLU A 8 -9.64 19.85 -12.44
C GLU A 8 -9.62 18.32 -12.61
N ILE A 9 -10.04 17.55 -11.60
CA ILE A 9 -10.17 16.09 -11.69
C ILE A 9 -11.30 15.67 -12.64
N LEU A 10 -12.42 16.41 -12.65
CA LEU A 10 -13.63 16.03 -13.40
C LEU A 10 -13.62 16.53 -14.85
N THR A 11 -13.05 17.70 -15.12
CA THR A 11 -13.14 18.36 -16.42
C THR A 11 -11.78 18.70 -17.05
N GLY A 12 -10.69 18.56 -16.28
CA GLY A 12 -9.34 18.83 -16.77
C GLY A 12 -8.82 17.76 -17.74
N ASN A 13 -7.61 18.00 -18.27
CA ASN A 13 -6.93 17.01 -19.10
C ASN A 13 -6.58 15.76 -18.25
N PRO A 14 -7.13 14.57 -18.57
CA PRO A 14 -7.00 13.39 -17.73
C PRO A 14 -5.54 12.92 -17.62
N VAL A 15 -4.76 13.00 -18.70
CA VAL A 15 -3.34 12.62 -18.70
C VAL A 15 -2.56 13.50 -17.73
N LYS A 16 -2.76 14.81 -17.79
CA LYS A 16 -2.07 15.75 -16.90
C LYS A 16 -2.43 15.50 -15.43
N VAL A 17 -3.70 15.26 -15.12
CA VAL A 17 -4.17 14.98 -13.75
C VAL A 17 -3.61 13.65 -13.24
N MET A 18 -3.63 12.60 -14.07
CA MET A 18 -3.04 11.30 -13.75
C MET A 18 -1.56 11.41 -13.45
N PHE A 19 -0.78 12.17 -14.23
CA PHE A 19 0.64 12.39 -13.95
C PHE A 19 0.86 13.14 -12.63
N ILE A 20 0.07 14.18 -12.35
CA ILE A 20 0.23 14.97 -11.11
C ILE A 20 -0.10 14.15 -9.86
N LEU A 21 -1.16 13.34 -9.91
CA LEU A 21 -1.58 12.48 -8.80
C LEU A 21 -0.76 11.19 -8.71
N GLY A 22 -0.31 10.66 -9.84
CA GLY A 22 0.43 9.40 -9.94
C GLY A 22 1.92 9.53 -9.65
N LEU A 23 2.56 10.64 -10.02
CA LEU A 23 4.00 10.85 -9.82
C LEU A 23 4.46 10.61 -8.36
N PRO A 24 3.75 11.07 -7.32
CA PRO A 24 4.12 10.79 -5.92
C PRO A 24 4.05 9.31 -5.59
N ILE A 25 3.02 8.61 -6.08
CA ILE A 25 2.85 7.16 -5.86
C ILE A 25 3.94 6.38 -6.60
N MET A 26 4.28 6.79 -7.83
CA MET A 26 5.38 6.20 -8.59
C MET A 26 6.71 6.38 -7.88
N LEU A 27 6.98 7.57 -7.33
CA LEU A 27 8.19 7.82 -6.54
C LEU A 27 8.23 6.97 -5.28
N ALA A 28 7.11 6.83 -4.57
CA ALA A 28 7.02 5.97 -3.40
C ALA A 28 7.31 4.50 -3.75
N GLN A 29 6.74 3.99 -4.86
CA GLN A 29 6.99 2.63 -5.34
C GLN A 29 8.43 2.43 -5.82
N PHE A 30 9.02 3.45 -6.45
CA PHE A 30 10.43 3.44 -6.83
C PHE A 30 11.35 3.33 -5.59
N LEU A 31 11.09 4.13 -4.56
CA LEU A 31 11.83 4.07 -3.29
C LEU A 31 11.64 2.72 -2.59
N PHE A 32 10.41 2.18 -2.59
CA PHE A 32 10.12 0.85 -2.06
C PHE A 32 10.94 -0.23 -2.79
N THR A 33 11.02 -0.16 -4.12
CA THR A 33 11.83 -1.10 -4.91
C THR A 33 13.33 -0.96 -4.60
N LEU A 34 13.83 0.28 -4.48
CA LEU A 34 15.22 0.53 -4.09
C LEU A 34 15.55 -0.01 -2.69
N TYR A 35 14.61 0.10 -1.74
CA TYR A 35 14.76 -0.49 -0.42
C TYR A 35 14.90 -2.02 -0.51
N ASN A 36 14.02 -2.70 -1.25
CA ASN A 36 14.10 -4.15 -1.44
C ASN A 36 15.42 -4.57 -2.11
N LEU A 37 15.90 -3.79 -3.08
CA LEU A 37 17.20 -4.04 -3.72
C LEU A 37 18.36 -3.84 -2.75
N THR A 38 18.30 -2.81 -1.92
CA THR A 38 19.32 -2.52 -0.90
C THR A 38 19.38 -3.64 0.13
N ASP A 39 18.24 -4.13 0.61
CA ASP A 39 18.14 -5.26 1.54
C ASP A 39 18.76 -6.53 0.94
N THR A 40 18.39 -6.85 -0.30
CA THR A 40 18.97 -7.99 -1.04
C THR A 40 20.48 -7.81 -1.27
N PHE A 41 20.93 -6.59 -1.55
CA PHE A 41 22.36 -6.28 -1.75
C PHE A 41 23.19 -6.51 -0.48
N TRP A 42 22.66 -6.12 0.69
CA TRP A 42 23.32 -6.37 1.97
C TRP A 42 23.34 -7.85 2.34
N LEU A 43 22.28 -8.59 2.04
CA LEU A 43 22.27 -10.05 2.20
C LEU A 43 23.26 -10.74 1.26
N GLY A 44 23.45 -10.20 0.07
CA GLY A 44 24.50 -10.64 -0.87
C GLY A 44 25.92 -10.53 -0.32
N HIS A 45 26.17 -9.60 0.62
CA HIS A 45 27.48 -9.40 1.27
C HIS A 45 27.78 -10.37 2.41
N LEU A 46 26.84 -11.25 2.77
CA LEU A 46 27.10 -12.33 3.73
C LEU A 46 28.13 -13.33 3.17
N PRO A 47 28.84 -14.10 4.02
CA PRO A 47 29.73 -15.17 3.57
C PRO A 47 29.03 -16.07 2.55
N LEU A 48 29.77 -16.52 1.52
CA LEU A 48 29.19 -17.30 0.39
C LEU A 48 28.42 -18.56 0.86
N SER A 49 28.79 -19.12 2.01
CA SER A 49 28.14 -20.25 2.66
C SER A 49 26.75 -19.94 3.23
N GLU A 50 26.48 -18.67 3.56
CA GLU A 50 25.26 -18.22 4.23
C GLU A 50 24.37 -17.37 3.31
N SER A 51 24.97 -16.59 2.40
CA SER A 51 24.27 -15.69 1.48
C SER A 51 23.23 -16.42 0.61
N ALA A 52 23.60 -17.54 -0.01
CA ALA A 52 22.68 -18.32 -0.85
C ALA A 52 21.49 -18.89 -0.05
N THR A 53 21.75 -19.36 1.16
CA THR A 53 20.73 -19.92 2.06
C THR A 53 19.82 -18.83 2.62
N ALA A 54 20.37 -17.66 2.96
CA ALA A 54 19.62 -16.51 3.45
C ALA A 54 18.67 -15.96 2.39
N VAL A 55 19.14 -15.78 1.15
CA VAL A 55 18.31 -15.33 0.02
C VAL A 55 17.23 -16.36 -0.29
N ALA A 56 17.57 -17.66 -0.34
CA ALA A 56 16.58 -18.72 -0.58
C ALA A 56 15.53 -18.79 0.54
N GLY A 57 15.94 -18.65 1.81
CA GLY A 57 15.03 -18.61 2.96
C GLY A 57 14.04 -17.46 2.87
N MET A 58 14.49 -16.28 2.46
CA MET A 58 13.60 -15.12 2.26
C MET A 58 12.55 -15.41 1.18
N GLN A 59 12.95 -15.98 0.04
CA GLN A 59 12.03 -16.29 -1.06
C GLN A 59 10.97 -17.34 -0.68
N VAL A 60 11.31 -18.27 0.23
CA VAL A 60 10.36 -19.26 0.76
C VAL A 60 9.41 -18.64 1.78
N ALA A 61 9.86 -17.66 2.57
CA ALA A 61 9.04 -16.99 3.58
C ALA A 61 8.04 -16.00 2.95
N TRP A 62 8.43 -15.30 1.88
CA TRP A 62 7.62 -14.25 1.25
C TRP A 62 6.19 -14.64 0.89
N PRO A 63 5.89 -15.82 0.30
CA PRO A 63 4.52 -16.24 0.03
C PRO A 63 3.63 -16.27 1.27
N ILE A 64 4.16 -16.70 2.42
CA ILE A 64 3.41 -16.74 3.68
C ILE A 64 3.15 -15.31 4.18
N ILE A 65 4.16 -14.45 4.13
CA ILE A 65 4.04 -13.03 4.51
C ILE A 65 3.01 -12.33 3.60
N TRP A 66 3.08 -12.55 2.28
CA TRP A 66 2.11 -12.01 1.32
C TRP A 66 0.69 -12.52 1.57
N PHE A 67 0.53 -13.81 1.89
CA PHE A 67 -0.77 -14.37 2.23
C PHE A 67 -1.38 -13.67 3.45
N LEU A 68 -0.58 -13.45 4.50
CA LEU A 68 -1.02 -12.71 5.69
C LEU A 68 -1.36 -11.25 5.36
N MET A 69 -0.50 -10.56 4.59
CA MET A 69 -0.75 -9.18 4.17
C MET A 69 -1.96 -9.03 3.24
N ALA A 70 -2.30 -10.05 2.43
CA ALA A 70 -3.37 -9.97 1.44
C ALA A 70 -4.72 -9.65 2.06
N PHE A 71 -5.01 -10.15 3.27
CA PHE A 71 -6.23 -9.84 4.01
C PHE A 71 -6.26 -8.36 4.42
N SER A 72 -5.19 -7.86 5.04
CA SER A 72 -5.05 -6.43 5.40
C SER A 72 -5.20 -5.53 4.18
N PHE A 73 -4.56 -5.92 3.07
CA PHE A 73 -4.61 -5.18 1.82
C PHE A 73 -6.03 -5.19 1.22
N GLY A 74 -6.72 -6.33 1.29
CA GLY A 74 -8.11 -6.48 0.83
C GLY A 74 -9.07 -5.57 1.59
N PHE A 75 -9.01 -5.55 2.92
CA PHE A 75 -9.82 -4.64 3.73
C PHE A 75 -9.47 -3.17 3.48
N GLY A 76 -8.18 -2.86 3.30
CA GLY A 76 -7.72 -1.51 2.95
C GLY A 76 -8.29 -1.03 1.61
N ILE A 77 -8.22 -1.84 0.56
CA ILE A 77 -8.78 -1.50 -0.76
C ILE A 77 -10.30 -1.32 -0.68
N ALA A 78 -11.00 -2.24 -0.02
CA ALA A 78 -12.46 -2.13 0.18
C ALA A 78 -12.81 -0.84 0.93
N GLY A 79 -12.04 -0.49 1.95
CA GLY A 79 -12.19 0.75 2.69
C GLY A 79 -12.00 2.00 1.83
N VAL A 80 -10.89 2.08 1.09
CA VAL A 80 -10.63 3.20 0.18
C VAL A 80 -11.74 3.35 -0.85
N ALA A 81 -12.26 2.24 -1.40
CA ALA A 81 -13.36 2.28 -2.35
C ALA A 81 -14.65 2.85 -1.73
N LEU A 82 -15.06 2.35 -0.57
CA LEU A 82 -16.27 2.82 0.13
C LEU A 82 -16.14 4.29 0.57
N ILE A 83 -15.01 4.66 1.19
CA ILE A 83 -14.74 6.04 1.61
C ILE A 83 -14.76 6.98 0.41
N SER A 84 -14.12 6.60 -0.70
CA SER A 84 -14.08 7.42 -1.91
C SER A 84 -15.47 7.60 -2.52
N GLN A 85 -16.28 6.54 -2.55
CA GLN A 85 -17.67 6.61 -3.05
C GLN A 85 -18.55 7.50 -2.16
N TYR A 86 -18.54 7.30 -0.84
CA TYR A 86 -19.35 8.11 0.08
C TYR A 86 -18.90 9.57 0.11
N THR A 87 -17.59 9.82 0.08
CA THR A 87 -17.04 11.19 -0.03
C THR A 87 -17.47 11.84 -1.34
N GLY A 88 -17.39 11.11 -2.46
CA GLY A 88 -17.84 11.59 -3.78
C GLY A 88 -19.35 11.87 -3.84
N ALA A 89 -20.14 11.12 -3.07
CA ALA A 89 -21.59 11.31 -2.94
C ALA A 89 -21.99 12.39 -1.91
N GLY A 90 -21.03 13.03 -1.23
CA GLY A 90 -21.29 14.02 -0.16
C GLY A 90 -21.83 13.42 1.14
N ASN A 91 -21.81 12.09 1.30
CA ASN A 91 -22.26 11.42 2.51
C ASN A 91 -21.08 11.23 3.48
N HIS A 92 -20.72 12.30 4.18
CA HIS A 92 -19.58 12.30 5.09
C HIS A 92 -19.74 11.36 6.29
N GLU A 93 -20.97 11.22 6.81
CA GLU A 93 -21.25 10.31 7.93
C GLU A 93 -20.95 8.84 7.58
N LYS A 94 -21.39 8.38 6.40
CA LYS A 94 -21.05 7.02 5.94
C LYS A 94 -19.58 6.84 5.60
N ALA A 95 -18.92 7.90 5.11
CA ALA A 95 -17.49 7.87 4.84
C ALA A 95 -16.69 7.69 6.15
N GLU A 96 -17.03 8.46 7.19
CA GLU A 96 -16.42 8.35 8.52
C GLU A 96 -16.70 6.98 9.15
N PHE A 97 -17.94 6.52 9.12
CA PHE A 97 -18.29 5.20 9.63
C PHE A 97 -17.48 4.09 8.95
N SER A 98 -17.37 4.13 7.62
CA SER A 98 -16.58 3.16 6.85
C SER A 98 -15.09 3.23 7.20
N ALA A 99 -14.54 4.43 7.38
CA ALA A 99 -13.16 4.61 7.80
C ALA A 99 -12.91 4.02 9.20
N SER A 100 -13.80 4.26 10.17
CA SER A 100 -13.71 3.69 11.51
C SER A 100 -13.80 2.15 11.49
N GLN A 101 -14.67 1.58 10.67
CA GLN A 101 -14.78 0.12 10.52
C GLN A 101 -13.51 -0.49 9.94
N VAL A 102 -12.99 0.08 8.85
CA VAL A 102 -11.76 -0.41 8.21
C VAL A 102 -10.57 -0.31 9.16
N MET A 103 -10.46 0.78 9.91
CA MET A 103 -9.42 0.96 10.92
C MET A 103 -9.54 -0.06 12.05
N SER A 104 -10.76 -0.32 12.55
CA SER A 104 -11.01 -1.30 13.61
C SER A 104 -10.67 -2.73 13.16
N ILE A 105 -11.11 -3.13 11.97
CA ILE A 105 -10.79 -4.43 11.38
C ILE A 105 -9.27 -4.58 11.18
N SER A 106 -8.61 -3.55 10.67
CA SER A 106 -7.16 -3.57 10.45
C SER A 106 -6.39 -3.73 11.75
N LEU A 107 -6.83 -3.05 12.82
CA LEU A 107 -6.21 -3.16 14.15
C LEU A 107 -6.41 -4.56 14.75
N LEU A 108 -7.64 -5.10 14.70
CA LEU A 108 -7.94 -6.44 15.19
C LEU A 108 -7.14 -7.51 14.45
N PHE A 109 -7.05 -7.39 13.12
CA PHE A 109 -6.29 -8.32 12.30
C PHE A 109 -4.79 -8.21 12.55
N GLY A 110 -4.27 -6.98 12.71
CA GLY A 110 -2.88 -6.74 13.09
C GLY A 110 -2.52 -7.33 14.45
N LEU A 111 -3.40 -7.20 15.45
CA LEU A 111 -3.22 -7.84 16.76
C LEU A 111 -3.28 -9.36 16.68
N PHE A 112 -4.17 -9.92 15.84
CA PHE A 112 -4.29 -11.36 15.68
C PHE A 112 -3.06 -12.00 15.02
N ILE A 113 -2.45 -11.33 14.04
CA ILE A 113 -1.23 -11.81 13.38
C ILE A 113 0.02 -11.52 14.22
N GLY A 114 0.05 -10.37 14.90
CA GLY A 114 1.20 -9.92 15.66
C GLY A 114 1.40 -10.64 17.00
N VAL A 115 0.39 -11.38 17.47
CA VAL A 115 0.41 -12.18 18.71
C VAL A 115 0.69 -13.65 18.41
#